data_AF-A0A4Q3SND5-F1
#
_entry.id   AF-A0A4Q3SND5-F1
#
_cell.length_a   1.000
_cell.length_b   1.000
_cell.length_c   1.000
_cell.angle_alpha   90.00
_cell.angle_beta   90.00
_cell.angle_gamma   90.00
#
_symmetry.space_group_name_H-M   'P 1'
#
loop_
_entity.id
_entity.type
_entity.pdbx_description
1 polymer ?
#
loop_
_entity_poly.entity_id
_entity_poly.type
_entity_poly.pdbx_seq_one_letter_code
_entity_poly.pdbx_strand_id
1 'polypeptide(L)'
;MHFISVICITAGIIISAAGVKSENIVAGKFKTTNNSSTADTTRRTGKEIFIAACSSCHRDSSAILAPGTSVLSSMTPRMILTALQTGKMQVQGKTISDEEKKTVAEYLTGQKIKESSIPS
;
A
#
# COMPACT_ATOMS: atom_id res chain seq x y z
N MET A 1 21.85 -8.48 -48.07
CA MET A 1 23.20 -8.34 -48.64
C MET A 1 23.90 -7.24 -47.88
N HIS A 2 25.01 -7.57 -47.23
CA HIS A 2 25.80 -6.71 -46.35
C HIS A 2 26.46 -5.56 -47.14
N PHE A 3 26.42 -4.33 -46.61
CA PHE A 3 27.43 -3.32 -46.91
C PHE A 3 28.00 -2.79 -45.59
N ILE A 4 29.26 -3.17 -45.39
CA ILE A 4 30.17 -2.74 -44.33
C ILE A 4 30.74 -1.38 -44.76
N SER A 5 30.79 -0.42 -43.86
CA SER A 5 31.89 0.56 -43.85
C SER A 5 32.13 1.13 -42.47
N VAL A 6 33.20 0.59 -41.90
CA VAL A 6 34.01 1.16 -40.85
C VAL A 6 34.69 2.42 -41.38
N ILE A 7 34.44 3.58 -40.78
CA ILE A 7 35.37 4.72 -40.70
C ILE A 7 35.14 5.33 -39.31
N CYS A 8 35.81 4.85 -38.25
CA CYS A 8 37.17 5.18 -37.81
C CYS A 8 37.41 6.68 -37.54
N ILE A 9 37.92 6.95 -36.32
CA ILE A 9 38.88 8.00 -35.96
C ILE A 9 38.27 9.38 -35.69
N THR A 10 38.56 10.13 -34.62
CA THR A 10 39.30 9.97 -33.36
C THR A 10 39.03 11.26 -32.56
N ALA A 11 39.28 11.18 -31.25
CA ALA A 11 39.88 12.23 -30.43
C ALA A 11 39.02 13.39 -29.89
N GLY A 12 39.23 13.60 -28.59
CA GLY A 12 38.96 14.85 -27.86
C GLY A 12 37.57 14.87 -27.23
N ILE A 13 37.38 15.08 -25.94
CA ILE A 13 38.09 16.02 -25.07
C ILE A 13 37.97 15.53 -23.61
N ILE A 14 39.08 15.70 -22.90
CA ILE A 14 39.29 15.47 -21.48
C ILE A 14 38.74 16.69 -20.70
N ILE A 15 38.42 16.50 -19.40
CA ILE A 15 38.24 17.55 -18.36
C ILE A 15 36.79 18.13 -18.36
N SER A 16 35.98 17.94 -17.32
CA SER A 16 36.23 18.51 -15.99
C SER A 16 35.47 17.76 -14.90
N ALA A 17 36.19 17.36 -13.85
CA ALA A 17 35.64 17.27 -12.52
C ALA A 17 35.31 18.71 -12.05
N ALA A 18 34.08 19.15 -12.25
CA ALA A 18 33.51 20.29 -11.55
C ALA A 18 32.59 19.72 -10.47
N GLY A 19 32.97 19.95 -9.21
CA GLY A 19 32.16 19.56 -8.07
C GLY A 19 30.75 20.10 -8.21
N VAL A 20 29.76 19.22 -8.00
CA VAL A 20 28.39 19.65 -7.71
C VAL A 20 28.45 20.34 -6.35
N LYS A 21 28.62 21.66 -6.40
CA LYS A 21 28.40 22.55 -5.29
C LYS A 21 26.93 22.40 -4.89
N SER A 22 26.76 21.89 -3.68
CA SER A 22 25.49 21.91 -2.97
C SER A 22 25.00 23.35 -2.87
N GLU A 23 23.89 23.67 -3.51
CA GLU A 23 23.14 24.89 -3.27
C GLU A 23 21.65 24.57 -3.16
N ASN A 24 21.28 24.41 -1.90
CA ASN A 24 19.96 24.54 -1.31
C ASN A 24 19.19 25.74 -1.91
N ILE A 25 18.18 25.50 -2.76
CA ILE A 25 17.03 26.39 -2.98
C ILE A 25 15.82 25.57 -3.46
N VAL A 26 14.96 25.16 -2.53
CA VAL A 26 13.51 25.47 -2.59
C VAL A 26 13.06 25.55 -1.13
N ALA A 27 13.02 26.77 -0.61
CA ALA A 27 12.22 27.14 0.55
C ALA A 27 10.73 27.09 0.16
N GLY A 28 10.28 25.89 -0.19
CA GLY A 28 8.89 25.56 -0.46
C GLY A 28 8.58 24.42 0.50
N LYS A 29 8.01 24.79 1.65
CA LYS A 29 7.41 23.98 2.71
C LYS A 29 6.99 22.56 2.26
N PHE A 30 7.96 21.66 2.03
CA PHE A 30 7.70 20.25 1.91
C PHE A 30 7.44 19.80 3.34
N LYS A 31 6.17 19.89 3.71
CA LYS A 31 5.65 19.24 4.89
C LYS A 31 5.81 17.74 4.62
N THR A 32 7.00 17.21 4.87
CA THR A 32 7.25 15.77 4.93
C THR A 32 6.39 15.24 6.06
N THR A 33 5.15 14.89 5.75
CA THR A 33 4.35 14.06 6.62
C THR A 33 4.79 12.63 6.36
N ASN A 34 5.71 12.14 7.19
CA ASN A 34 6.20 10.75 7.24
C ASN A 34 5.07 9.70 7.44
N ASN A 35 3.81 10.13 7.43
CA ASN A 35 2.60 9.35 7.64
C ASN A 35 1.97 8.89 6.31
N SER A 36 2.22 9.59 5.20
CA SER A 36 1.60 9.27 3.90
C SER A 36 2.17 8.00 3.27
N SER A 37 3.46 7.71 3.43
CA SER A 37 4.11 6.53 2.84
C SER A 37 3.67 5.22 3.53
N THR A 38 3.46 5.25 4.85
CA THR A 38 2.94 4.10 5.59
C THR A 38 1.47 3.87 5.28
N ALA A 39 0.66 4.93 5.22
CA ALA A 39 -0.75 4.82 4.83
C ALA A 39 -0.92 4.33 3.38
N ASP A 40 -0.10 4.80 2.44
CA ASP A 40 -0.09 4.31 1.06
C ASP A 40 0.29 2.83 0.97
N THR A 41 1.28 2.41 1.75
CA THR A 41 1.68 1.01 1.85
C THR A 41 0.56 0.14 2.43
N THR A 42 -0.06 0.56 3.54
CA THR A 42 -1.24 -0.14 4.10
C THR A 42 -2.37 -0.25 3.07
N ARG A 43 -2.66 0.83 2.33
CA ARG A 43 -3.74 0.80 1.31
C ARG A 43 -3.45 -0.22 0.21
N ARG A 44 -2.20 -0.25 -0.29
CA ARG A 44 -1.80 -1.16 -1.37
C ARG A 44 -1.80 -2.61 -0.91
N THR A 45 -1.12 -2.90 0.20
CA THR A 45 -1.03 -4.25 0.77
C THR A 45 -2.41 -4.76 1.19
N GLY A 46 -3.23 -3.92 1.82
CA GLY A 46 -4.59 -4.31 2.20
C GLY A 46 -5.50 -4.57 1.00
N LYS A 47 -5.32 -3.83 -0.11
CA LYS A 47 -6.00 -4.12 -1.39
C LYS A 47 -5.59 -5.47 -1.94
N GLU A 48 -4.31 -5.80 -1.93
CA GLU A 48 -3.78 -7.09 -2.41
C GLU A 48 -4.37 -8.25 -1.59
N ILE A 49 -4.36 -8.14 -0.26
CA ILE A 49 -4.97 -9.13 0.64
C ILE A 49 -6.47 -9.28 0.35
N PHE A 50 -7.20 -8.16 0.19
CA PHE A 50 -8.63 -8.21 -0.09
C PHE A 50 -8.94 -8.93 -1.40
N ILE A 51 -8.18 -8.65 -2.47
CA ILE A 51 -8.36 -9.31 -3.76
C ILE A 51 -8.04 -10.80 -3.66
N ALA A 52 -6.96 -11.17 -2.96
CA ALA A 52 -6.53 -12.55 -2.85
C ALA A 52 -7.46 -13.41 -1.98
N ALA A 53 -7.96 -12.88 -0.87
CA ALA A 53 -8.62 -13.68 0.17
C ALA A 53 -10.11 -13.34 0.39
N CYS A 54 -10.60 -12.18 -0.07
CA CYS A 54 -11.92 -11.68 0.34
C CYS A 54 -12.89 -11.39 -0.81
N SER A 55 -12.39 -10.96 -1.99
CA SER A 55 -13.23 -10.39 -3.05
C SER A 55 -14.16 -11.39 -3.75
N SER A 56 -13.90 -12.70 -3.61
CA SER A 56 -14.79 -13.74 -4.13
C SER A 56 -16.20 -13.63 -3.54
N CYS A 57 -16.29 -13.24 -2.26
CA CYS A 57 -17.55 -13.09 -1.53
C CYS A 57 -17.89 -11.62 -1.23
N HIS A 58 -16.91 -10.77 -0.94
CA HIS A 58 -17.15 -9.40 -0.43
C HIS A 58 -17.08 -8.30 -1.50
N ARG A 59 -17.04 -8.64 -2.79
CA ARG A 59 -17.19 -7.63 -3.85
C ARG A 59 -18.62 -7.08 -3.84
N ASP A 60 -18.79 -5.82 -4.24
CA ASP A 60 -20.12 -5.24 -4.46
C ASP A 60 -20.83 -6.01 -5.60
N SER A 61 -21.79 -6.85 -5.24
CA SER A 61 -22.54 -7.71 -6.17
C SER A 61 -23.85 -8.13 -5.53
N SER A 62 -24.99 -7.91 -6.20
CA SER A 62 -26.32 -8.29 -5.72
C SER A 62 -26.54 -9.81 -5.61
N ALA A 63 -25.70 -10.61 -6.28
CA ALA A 63 -25.78 -12.07 -6.28
C ALA A 63 -25.14 -12.74 -5.05
N ILE A 64 -24.48 -11.99 -4.16
CA ILE A 64 -23.77 -12.56 -3.00
C ILE A 64 -24.38 -12.07 -1.70
N LEU A 65 -24.58 -13.00 -0.75
CA LEU A 65 -25.19 -12.73 0.55
C LEU A 65 -24.24 -12.07 1.57
N ALA A 66 -22.96 -11.93 1.24
CA ALA A 66 -21.99 -11.28 2.09
C ALA A 66 -22.04 -9.74 1.91
N PRO A 67 -21.79 -8.94 2.96
CA PRO A 67 -21.71 -7.49 2.83
C PRO A 67 -20.61 -7.08 1.85
N GLY A 68 -20.97 -6.28 0.84
CA GLY A 68 -20.03 -5.75 -0.14
C GLY A 68 -19.07 -4.71 0.44
N THR A 69 -18.07 -4.32 -0.33
CA THR A 69 -17.07 -3.30 0.04
C THR A 69 -17.70 -1.97 0.45
N SER A 70 -18.80 -1.58 -0.18
CA SER A 70 -19.59 -0.39 0.17
C SER A 70 -20.13 -0.41 1.61
N VAL A 71 -20.55 -1.58 2.09
CA VAL A 71 -21.05 -1.76 3.46
C VAL A 71 -19.88 -1.88 4.44
N LEU A 72 -18.85 -2.65 4.06
CA LEU A 72 -17.67 -2.85 4.90
C LEU A 72 -16.93 -1.53 5.18
N SER A 73 -16.87 -0.62 4.20
CA SER A 73 -16.22 0.69 4.39
C SER A 73 -16.92 1.60 5.39
N SER A 74 -18.20 1.35 5.67
CA SER A 74 -18.98 2.05 6.68
C SER A 74 -18.80 1.48 8.10
N MET A 75 -18.11 0.34 8.24
CA MET A 75 -17.80 -0.24 9.54
C MET A 75 -16.57 0.43 10.17
N THR A 76 -16.32 0.17 11.46
CA THR A 76 -15.05 0.54 12.09
C THR A 76 -14.00 -0.55 11.82
N PRO A 77 -12.70 -0.19 11.72
CA PRO A 77 -11.66 -1.18 11.45
C PRO A 77 -11.54 -2.23 12.58
N ARG A 78 -11.89 -1.85 13.83
CA ARG A 78 -11.95 -2.78 14.96
C ARG A 78 -13.04 -3.85 14.77
N MET A 79 -14.21 -3.47 14.26
CA MET A 79 -15.31 -4.42 14.02
C MET A 79 -14.93 -5.45 12.95
N ILE A 80 -14.28 -5.01 11.86
CA ILE A 80 -13.78 -5.93 10.82
C ILE A 80 -12.71 -6.85 11.39
N LEU A 81 -11.75 -6.31 12.15
CA LEU A 81 -10.71 -7.12 12.79
C LEU A 81 -11.31 -8.19 13.73
N THR A 82 -12.25 -7.81 14.59
CA THR A 82 -12.94 -8.75 15.49
C THR A 82 -13.70 -9.82 14.70
N ALA A 83 -14.37 -9.45 13.59
CA ALA A 83 -15.06 -10.41 12.74
C ALA A 83 -14.10 -11.48 12.19
N LEU A 84 -12.87 -11.10 11.83
CA LEU A 84 -11.82 -11.99 11.31
C LEU A 84 -11.09 -12.80 12.39
N GLN A 85 -11.05 -12.32 13.63
CA GLN A 85 -10.34 -13.00 14.72
C GLN A 85 -11.24 -13.94 15.53
N THR A 86 -12.45 -13.51 15.86
CA THR A 86 -13.35 -14.22 16.79
C THR A 86 -14.82 -14.22 16.38
N GLY A 87 -15.17 -13.54 15.28
CA GLY A 87 -16.55 -13.42 14.81
C GLY A 87 -16.91 -14.36 13.66
N LYS A 88 -17.98 -13.99 12.93
CA LYS A 88 -18.54 -14.80 11.84
C LYS A 88 -17.56 -15.11 10.69
N MET A 89 -16.50 -14.30 10.55
CA MET A 89 -15.49 -14.48 9.51
C MET A 89 -14.20 -15.15 10.01
N GLN A 90 -14.17 -15.63 11.27
CA GLN A 90 -12.97 -16.23 11.85
C GLN A 90 -12.42 -17.39 11.03
N VAL A 91 -13.28 -18.26 10.49
CA VAL A 91 -12.85 -19.40 9.67
C VAL A 91 -12.10 -18.94 8.43
N GLN A 92 -12.60 -17.91 7.72
CA GLN A 92 -11.92 -17.36 6.55
C GLN A 92 -10.66 -16.60 6.96
N GLY A 93 -10.72 -15.88 8.08
CA GLY A 93 -9.58 -15.16 8.66
C GLY A 93 -8.41 -16.07 9.05
N LYS A 94 -8.61 -17.37 9.29
CA LYS A 94 -7.51 -18.32 9.57
C LYS A 94 -6.51 -18.47 8.41
N THR A 95 -6.89 -18.07 7.20
CA THR A 95 -6.03 -18.17 6.01
C THR A 95 -4.98 -17.06 5.91
N ILE A 96 -5.07 -16.02 6.77
CA ILE A 96 -4.17 -14.88 6.78
C ILE A 96 -3.67 -14.61 8.22
N SER A 97 -2.51 -13.98 8.34
CA SER A 97 -1.91 -13.60 9.62
C SER A 97 -2.70 -12.47 10.32
N ASP A 98 -2.46 -12.28 11.61
CA ASP A 98 -3.14 -11.23 12.37
C ASP A 98 -2.78 -9.81 11.90
N GLU A 99 -1.55 -9.59 11.43
CA GLU A 99 -1.16 -8.31 10.84
C GLU A 99 -1.85 -8.07 9.48
N GLU A 100 -2.04 -9.11 8.68
CA GLU A 100 -2.82 -9.02 7.44
C GLU A 100 -4.30 -8.74 7.72
N LYS A 101 -4.89 -9.34 8.77
CA LYS A 101 -6.26 -9.02 9.20
C LYS A 101 -6.40 -7.55 9.58
N LYS A 102 -5.43 -7.01 10.31
CA LYS A 102 -5.38 -5.58 10.65
C LYS A 102 -5.25 -4.73 9.39
N THR A 103 -4.30 -5.07 8.53
CA THR A 103 -4.03 -4.31 7.29
C THR A 103 -5.25 -4.26 6.36
N VAL A 104 -5.96 -5.38 6.17
CA VAL A 104 -7.17 -5.42 5.34
C VAL A 104 -8.34 -4.66 5.98
N ALA A 105 -8.48 -4.70 7.31
CA ALA A 105 -9.49 -3.92 8.02
C ALA A 105 -9.25 -2.41 7.90
N GLU A 106 -8.00 -1.97 8.01
CA GLU A 106 -7.62 -0.57 7.81
C GLU A 106 -7.82 -0.14 6.35
N TYR A 107 -7.49 -1.01 5.39
CA TYR A 107 -7.73 -0.75 3.97
C TYR A 107 -9.22 -0.58 3.66
N LEU A 108 -10.07 -1.50 4.13
CA LEU A 108 -11.51 -1.49 3.84
C LEU A 108 -12.20 -0.23 4.36
N THR A 109 -11.77 0.27 5.50
CA THR A 109 -12.42 1.41 6.18
C THR A 109 -11.70 2.74 5.95
N GLY A 110 -10.48 2.71 5.40
CA GLY A 110 -9.61 3.88 5.31
C GLY A 110 -9.15 4.42 6.68
N GLN A 111 -9.35 3.68 7.77
CA GLN A 111 -9.10 4.12 9.14
C GLN A 111 -8.09 3.23 9.84
N LYS A 112 -7.20 3.82 10.63
CA LYS A 112 -6.22 3.08 11.45
C LYS A 112 -6.87 2.44 12.67
N ILE A 113 -6.43 1.25 13.04
CA ILE A 113 -6.80 0.64 14.32
C ILE A 113 -6.02 1.34 15.41
N LYS A 114 -6.77 1.96 16.34
CA LYS A 114 -6.18 2.48 17.58
C LYS A 114 -5.92 1.32 18.52
N GLU A 115 -4.65 1.13 18.90
CA GLU A 115 -4.32 0.25 20.00
C GLU A 115 -4.73 0.93 21.30
N SER A 116 -5.46 0.21 22.15
CA SER A 116 -5.88 0.74 23.44
C SER A 116 -4.88 0.26 24.47
N SER A 117 -3.74 0.93 24.58
CA SER A 117 -2.86 0.77 25.73
C SER A 117 -3.55 1.39 26.94
N ILE A 118 -4.10 0.56 27.83
CA ILE A 118 -4.40 0.98 29.20
C ILE A 118 -3.02 1.09 29.89
N PRO A 119 -2.56 2.28 30.28
CA PRO A 119 -1.38 2.37 31.13
C PRO A 119 -1.73 1.76 32.49
N SER A 120 -0.92 0.78 32.92
CA SER A 120 -0.97 0.20 34.26
C SER A 120 -0.49 1.17 35.33
#